data_AF-A0AA41Z2R8-F1
#
_entry.id   AF-A0AA41Z2R8-F1
#
_cell.length_a   1.000
_cell.length_b   1.000
_cell.length_c   1.000
_cell.angle_alpha   90.00
_cell.angle_beta   90.00
_cell.angle_gamma   90.00
#
_symmetry.space_group_name_H-M   'P 1'
#
loop_
_entity.id
_entity.type
_entity.pdbx_description
1 polymer ?
#
loop_
_entity_poly.entity_id
_entity_poly.type
_entity_poly.pdbx_seq_one_letter_code
_entity_poly.pdbx_strand_id
1 'polypeptide(L)'
;MPSVRHPTALRAVWPLPNSARVAEFEARITNHDVAVPPRSERAPVGGDEFALVLGQDGALLQSGNEAHAIAARIVMILAEPFVVDGIAIQIGASVGIAIQDVPFMPVRDLMHRADVALSRAKLDGRRCVRTFKPDMDAEMRARVLLERDLRQALAQDAVVPHYQPLVDLRSGALVGFEMLAR
;
A
#
# COMPACT_ATOMS: atom_id res chain seq x y z
N MET A 1 6.98 -32.70 -1.52
CA MET A 1 5.52 -32.43 -1.40
C MET A 1 5.13 -31.49 -2.52
N PRO A 2 4.04 -31.71 -3.27
CA PRO A 2 3.71 -30.86 -4.40
C PRO A 2 3.23 -29.49 -3.87
N SER A 3 3.90 -28.42 -4.33
CA SER A 3 3.53 -27.04 -4.06
C SER A 3 2.10 -26.78 -4.53
N VAL A 4 1.19 -26.53 -3.60
CA VAL A 4 -0.20 -26.19 -3.92
C VAL A 4 -0.19 -24.86 -4.66
N ARG A 5 -0.76 -24.86 -5.85
CA ARG A 5 -0.68 -23.77 -6.80
C ARG A 5 -1.90 -22.86 -6.63
N HIS A 6 -1.66 -21.59 -6.30
CA HIS A 6 -2.71 -20.65 -5.92
C HIS A 6 -2.73 -19.42 -6.85
N PRO A 7 -3.90 -19.04 -7.42
CA PRO A 7 -4.05 -17.79 -8.17
C PRO A 7 -3.58 -16.59 -7.33
N THR A 8 -2.91 -15.61 -7.93
CA THR A 8 -2.37 -14.47 -7.19
C THR A 8 -2.75 -13.16 -7.88
N ALA A 9 -3.40 -12.26 -7.16
CA ALA A 9 -3.68 -10.91 -7.64
C ALA A 9 -2.68 -9.92 -7.05
N LEU A 10 -2.19 -9.02 -7.90
CA LEU A 10 -1.43 -7.84 -7.53
C LEU A 10 -2.28 -6.62 -7.85
N ARG A 11 -2.37 -5.67 -6.93
CA ARG A 11 -2.91 -4.34 -7.20
C ARG A 11 -1.85 -3.31 -6.87
N ALA A 12 -1.53 -2.46 -7.84
CA ALA A 12 -0.60 -1.36 -7.68
C ALA A 12 -1.38 -0.05 -7.80
N VAL A 13 -1.12 0.89 -6.89
CA VAL A 13 -1.64 2.26 -7.04
C VAL A 13 -0.46 3.21 -7.12
N TRP A 14 -0.60 4.15 -8.04
CA TRP A 14 0.40 5.13 -8.36
C TRP A 14 -0.24 6.52 -8.42
N PRO A 15 0.22 7.51 -7.67
CA PRO A 15 -0.41 8.83 -7.70
C PRO A 15 -0.02 9.56 -8.98
N LEU A 16 -0.85 9.53 -10.03
CA LEU A 16 -0.68 10.44 -11.17
C LEU A 16 -2.02 10.96 -11.75
N PRO A 17 -2.16 12.30 -11.92
CA PRO A 17 -3.41 12.92 -12.33
C PRO A 17 -3.57 13.13 -13.86
N ASN A 18 -2.81 12.48 -14.75
CA ASN A 18 -2.93 12.77 -16.19
C ASN A 18 -2.56 11.61 -17.14
N SER A 19 -3.25 11.53 -18.28
CA SER A 19 -3.22 10.43 -19.26
C SER A 19 -1.86 10.24 -19.98
N ALA A 20 -1.10 11.32 -20.19
CA ALA A 20 0.20 11.26 -20.87
C ALA A 20 1.25 10.40 -20.16
N ARG A 21 1.14 10.26 -18.83
CA ARG A 21 2.11 9.52 -18.01
C ARG A 21 1.78 8.02 -17.88
N VAL A 22 0.57 7.61 -18.25
CA VAL A 22 0.17 6.19 -18.27
C VAL A 22 0.93 5.45 -19.38
N ALA A 23 1.08 6.06 -20.56
CA ALA A 23 1.85 5.48 -21.66
C ALA A 23 3.35 5.35 -21.31
N GLU A 24 3.92 6.34 -20.62
CA GLU A 24 5.32 6.30 -20.18
C GLU A 24 5.55 5.25 -19.09
N PHE A 25 4.58 5.06 -18.19
CA PHE A 25 4.55 3.97 -17.22
C PHE A 25 4.52 2.60 -17.90
N GLU A 26 3.60 2.40 -18.85
CA GLU A 26 3.47 1.15 -19.59
C GLU A 26 4.74 0.84 -20.38
N ALA A 27 5.32 1.84 -21.03
CA ALA A 27 6.59 1.72 -21.74
C ALA A 27 7.73 1.34 -20.79
N ARG A 28 7.79 1.92 -19.59
CA ARG A 28 8.87 1.67 -18.63
C ARG A 28 8.81 0.27 -18.02
N ILE A 29 7.61 -0.21 -17.66
CA ILE A 29 7.42 -1.59 -17.19
C ILE A 29 7.76 -2.59 -18.30
N THR A 30 7.37 -2.29 -19.54
CA THR A 30 7.65 -3.14 -20.71
C THR A 30 9.14 -3.15 -21.07
N ASN A 31 9.83 -2.00 -21.01
CA ASN A 31 11.25 -1.87 -21.33
C ASN A 31 12.18 -2.45 -20.26
N HIS A 32 11.79 -2.45 -18.98
CA HIS A 32 12.63 -2.98 -17.89
C HIS A 32 12.55 -4.50 -17.70
N ASP A 33 11.92 -5.19 -18.64
CA ASP A 33 11.71 -6.64 -18.61
C ASP A 33 11.20 -7.06 -17.22
N VAL A 34 10.20 -6.33 -16.71
CA VAL A 34 9.38 -6.87 -15.64
C VAL A 34 8.69 -8.04 -16.28
N ALA A 35 9.26 -9.24 -16.06
CA ALA A 35 8.75 -10.51 -16.52
C ALA A 35 7.40 -10.74 -15.86
N VAL A 36 6.41 -10.03 -16.36
CA VAL A 36 5.01 -10.30 -16.13
C VAL A 36 4.78 -11.63 -16.83
N PRO A 37 4.44 -12.70 -16.08
CA PRO A 37 4.23 -14.01 -16.64
C PRO A 37 3.33 -13.94 -17.88
N PRO A 38 3.60 -14.75 -18.92
CA PRO A 38 2.68 -14.86 -20.05
C PRO A 38 1.27 -15.17 -19.51
N ARG A 39 0.26 -14.47 -20.05
CA ARG A 39 -1.17 -14.53 -19.61
C ARG A 39 -1.48 -13.83 -18.28
N SER A 40 -0.83 -12.69 -18.03
CA SER A 40 -1.28 -11.76 -16.99
C SER A 40 -2.18 -10.69 -17.61
N GLU A 41 -3.33 -10.42 -16.98
CA GLU A 41 -4.23 -9.36 -17.42
C GLU A 41 -3.91 -8.07 -16.67
N ARG A 42 -3.75 -6.98 -17.44
CA ARG A 42 -3.54 -5.62 -16.92
C ARG A 42 -4.81 -4.83 -17.18
N ALA A 43 -5.38 -4.24 -16.15
CA ALA A 43 -6.56 -3.39 -16.30
C ALA A 43 -6.37 -2.07 -15.52
N PRO A 44 -6.59 -0.90 -16.15
CA PRO A 44 -6.76 0.34 -15.41
C PRO A 44 -8.04 0.23 -14.59
N VAL A 45 -7.96 0.48 -13.28
CA VAL A 45 -9.10 0.39 -12.35
C VAL A 45 -9.68 1.78 -12.05
N GLY A 46 -8.87 2.81 -12.23
CA GLY A 46 -9.17 4.22 -12.02
C GLY A 46 -7.96 5.06 -12.45
N GLY A 47 -8.10 6.38 -12.58
CA GLY A 47 -7.13 7.26 -13.25
C GLY A 47 -5.65 7.13 -12.82
N ASP A 48 -5.40 6.58 -11.64
CA ASP A 48 -4.07 6.42 -11.03
C ASP A 48 -3.84 4.97 -10.49
N GLU A 49 -4.70 4.01 -10.86
CA GLU A 49 -4.70 2.65 -10.31
C GLU A 49 -4.58 1.56 -11.39
N PHE A 50 -3.72 0.57 -11.16
CA PHE A 50 -3.53 -0.59 -12.04
C PHE A 50 -3.69 -1.91 -11.28
N ALA A 51 -4.43 -2.84 -11.88
CA ALA A 51 -4.50 -4.23 -11.44
C ALA A 51 -3.61 -5.11 -12.34
N LEU A 52 -2.92 -6.05 -11.72
CA LEU A 52 -2.16 -7.09 -12.39
C LEU A 52 -2.58 -8.45 -11.81
N VAL A 53 -3.30 -9.25 -12.59
CA VAL A 53 -3.67 -10.60 -12.16
C VAL A 53 -2.65 -11.60 -12.70
N LEU A 54 -2.02 -12.36 -11.81
CA LEU A 54 -1.02 -13.37 -12.14
C LEU A 54 -1.63 -14.77 -12.06
N GLY A 55 -1.43 -15.57 -13.11
CA GLY A 55 -1.78 -16.99 -13.12
C GLY A 55 -3.20 -17.33 -13.61
N GLN A 56 -3.74 -16.57 -14.56
CA GLN A 56 -4.88 -17.01 -15.37
C GLN A 56 -4.47 -18.27 -16.18
N ASP A 57 -5.35 -19.27 -16.27
CA ASP A 57 -5.16 -20.51 -17.04
C ASP A 57 -3.91 -21.37 -16.72
N GLY A 58 -3.66 -21.63 -15.44
CA GLY A 58 -2.78 -22.73 -15.00
C GLY A 58 -1.28 -22.40 -14.89
N ALA A 59 -0.86 -21.20 -15.28
CA ALA A 59 0.49 -20.66 -15.02
C ALA A 59 0.57 -20.02 -13.63
N LEU A 60 0.26 -20.84 -12.61
CA LEU A 60 0.25 -20.43 -11.21
C LEU A 60 1.69 -20.16 -10.76
N LEU A 61 1.91 -19.04 -10.07
CA LEU A 61 3.19 -18.74 -9.45
C LEU A 61 3.63 -19.91 -8.56
N GLN A 62 4.90 -20.29 -8.62
CA GLN A 62 5.38 -21.45 -7.85
C GLN A 62 5.36 -21.20 -6.35
N SER A 63 5.34 -19.93 -5.93
CA SER A 63 5.24 -19.51 -4.54
C SER A 63 4.82 -18.04 -4.42
N GLY A 64 4.30 -17.64 -3.25
CA GLY A 64 4.04 -16.23 -2.92
C GLY A 64 5.29 -15.33 -3.00
N ASN A 65 6.49 -15.91 -3.03
CA ASN A 65 7.75 -15.19 -3.18
C ASN A 65 7.91 -14.60 -4.60
N GLU A 66 7.38 -15.24 -5.64
CA GLU A 66 7.44 -14.72 -7.01
C GLU A 66 6.58 -13.46 -7.16
N ALA A 67 5.38 -13.46 -6.57
CA ALA A 67 4.51 -12.28 -6.54
C ALA A 67 5.19 -11.10 -5.84
N HIS A 68 5.88 -11.40 -4.73
CA HIS A 68 6.61 -10.39 -3.97
C HIS A 68 7.81 -9.84 -4.76
N ALA A 69 8.55 -10.69 -5.47
CA ALA A 69 9.67 -10.27 -6.31
C ALA A 69 9.21 -9.36 -7.47
N ILE A 70 8.10 -9.71 -8.13
CA ILE A 70 7.50 -8.88 -9.18
C ILE A 70 7.05 -7.53 -8.60
N ALA A 71 6.34 -7.53 -7.47
CA ALA A 71 5.88 -6.32 -6.81
C ALA A 71 7.04 -5.41 -6.36
N ALA A 72 8.10 -5.98 -5.79
CA ALA A 72 9.28 -5.23 -5.37
C ALA A 72 9.99 -4.58 -6.57
N ARG A 73 10.10 -5.32 -7.68
CA ARG A 73 10.69 -4.79 -8.93
C ARG A 73 9.86 -3.67 -9.52
N ILE A 74 8.53 -3.77 -9.49
CA ILE A 74 7.62 -2.68 -9.88
C ILE A 74 7.88 -1.44 -9.02
N VAL A 75 7.93 -1.59 -7.69
CA VAL A 75 8.21 -0.45 -6.79
C VAL A 75 9.56 0.20 -7.10
N MET A 76 10.60 -0.59 -7.34
CA MET A 76 11.93 -0.08 -7.68
C MET A 76 11.96 0.69 -9.01
N ILE A 77 11.43 0.11 -10.08
CA ILE A 77 11.44 0.74 -11.42
C ILE A 77 10.67 2.05 -11.40
N LEU A 78 9.59 2.10 -10.64
CA LEU A 78 8.79 3.31 -10.54
C LEU A 78 9.45 4.35 -9.63
N ALA A 79 10.29 3.96 -8.68
CA ALA A 79 10.95 4.91 -7.80
C ALA A 79 11.99 5.81 -8.51
N GLU A 80 12.52 5.40 -9.67
CA GLU A 80 13.48 6.23 -10.41
C GLU A 80 12.78 7.38 -11.17
N PRO A 81 13.42 8.56 -11.31
CA PRO A 81 12.78 9.75 -11.87
C PRO A 81 12.21 9.54 -13.29
N PHE A 82 11.05 10.15 -13.56
CA PHE A 82 10.45 10.25 -14.90
C PHE A 82 10.76 11.62 -15.48
N VAL A 83 10.93 11.73 -16.80
CA VAL A 83 11.10 13.03 -17.46
C VAL A 83 9.86 13.30 -18.28
N VAL A 84 8.94 14.08 -17.72
CA VAL A 84 7.69 14.45 -18.38
C VAL A 84 7.78 15.91 -18.81
N ASP A 85 7.63 16.17 -20.10
CA ASP A 85 7.75 17.52 -20.69
C ASP A 85 9.07 18.22 -20.32
N GLY A 86 10.16 17.44 -20.22
CA GLY A 86 11.49 17.94 -19.84
C GLY A 86 11.70 18.16 -18.33
N ILE A 87 10.70 17.89 -17.49
CA ILE A 87 10.79 18.02 -16.03
C ILE A 87 11.00 16.65 -15.39
N ALA A 88 12.06 16.52 -14.58
CA ALA A 88 12.30 15.34 -13.77
C ALA A 88 11.34 15.28 -12.58
N ILE A 89 10.55 14.21 -12.48
CA ILE A 89 9.53 14.01 -11.45
C ILE A 89 9.78 12.66 -10.78
N GLN A 90 9.90 12.69 -9.47
CA GLN A 90 10.03 11.48 -8.67
C GLN A 90 8.67 11.12 -8.05
N ILE A 91 8.18 9.96 -8.41
CA ILE A 91 6.90 9.42 -7.98
C ILE A 91 7.16 8.05 -7.32
N GLY A 92 6.21 7.53 -6.54
CA GLY A 92 6.42 6.34 -5.71
C GLY A 92 5.21 5.43 -5.64
N ALA A 93 5.44 4.11 -5.62
CA ALA A 93 4.41 3.08 -5.87
C ALA A 93 4.17 2.28 -4.62
N SER A 94 2.91 2.06 -4.31
CA SER A 94 2.54 1.05 -3.34
C SER A 94 1.90 -0.12 -4.07
N VAL A 95 2.22 -1.34 -3.64
CA VAL A 95 1.66 -2.57 -4.22
C VAL A 95 1.06 -3.41 -3.11
N GLY A 96 -0.22 -3.75 -3.26
CA GLY A 96 -0.92 -4.75 -2.46
C GLY A 96 -0.95 -6.09 -3.19
N ILE A 97 -0.65 -7.17 -2.48
CA ILE A 97 -0.67 -8.54 -3.00
C ILE A 97 -1.78 -9.30 -2.28
N ALA A 98 -2.61 -10.03 -3.02
CA ALA A 98 -3.49 -11.04 -2.44
C ALA A 98 -3.27 -12.37 -3.14
N ILE A 99 -3.10 -13.42 -2.35
CA ILE A 99 -2.94 -14.79 -2.84
C ILE A 99 -4.25 -15.51 -2.53
N GLN A 100 -4.78 -16.24 -3.51
CA GLN A 100 -5.96 -17.06 -3.32
C GLN A 100 -5.58 -18.31 -2.51
N ASP A 101 -5.72 -18.21 -1.20
CA ASP A 101 -5.49 -19.29 -0.24
C ASP A 101 -6.66 -20.28 -0.12
N VAL A 102 -7.83 -19.93 -0.65
CA VAL A 102 -9.06 -20.75 -0.58
C VAL A 102 -9.52 -21.18 -1.98
N PRO A 103 -9.90 -22.46 -2.18
CA PRO A 103 -10.51 -22.92 -3.43
C PRO A 103 -11.76 -22.10 -3.79
N PHE A 104 -11.94 -21.81 -5.08
CA PHE A 104 -13.13 -21.13 -5.61
C PHE A 104 -13.40 -19.71 -5.08
N MET A 105 -12.38 -19.01 -4.58
CA MET A 105 -12.51 -17.60 -4.22
C MET A 105 -12.92 -16.77 -5.44
N PRO A 106 -14.01 -15.98 -5.37
CA PRO A 106 -14.38 -15.07 -6.43
C PRO A 106 -13.25 -14.06 -6.71
N VAL A 107 -13.01 -13.75 -7.98
CA VAL A 107 -12.02 -12.73 -8.39
C VAL A 107 -12.28 -11.39 -7.69
N ARG A 108 -13.55 -11.02 -7.49
CA ARG A 108 -13.95 -9.81 -6.75
C ARG A 108 -13.39 -9.78 -5.33
N ASP A 109 -13.42 -10.91 -4.62
CA ASP A 109 -12.96 -10.99 -3.24
C ASP A 109 -11.43 -10.99 -3.16
N LEU A 110 -10.78 -11.66 -4.11
CA LEU A 110 -9.32 -11.62 -4.26
C LEU A 110 -8.82 -10.20 -4.55
N MET A 111 -9.51 -9.47 -5.44
CA MET A 111 -9.22 -8.07 -5.73
C MET A 111 -9.45 -7.21 -4.49
N HIS A 112 -10.55 -7.37 -3.78
CA HIS A 112 -10.80 -6.64 -2.54
C HIS A 112 -9.69 -6.84 -1.50
N ARG A 113 -9.18 -8.06 -1.32
CA ARG A 113 -8.04 -8.34 -0.43
C ARG A 113 -6.76 -7.63 -0.87
N ALA A 114 -6.51 -7.54 -2.18
CA ALA A 114 -5.36 -6.79 -2.71
C ALA A 114 -5.50 -5.29 -2.41
N ASP A 115 -6.72 -4.75 -2.42
CA ASP A 115 -7.03 -3.34 -2.08
C ASP A 115 -6.74 -3.04 -0.62
N VAL A 116 -7.12 -3.97 0.26
CA VAL A 116 -6.82 -3.87 1.70
C VAL A 116 -5.31 -3.86 1.90
N ALA A 117 -4.58 -4.79 1.28
CA ALA A 117 -3.12 -4.82 1.37
C ALA A 117 -2.48 -3.52 0.84
N LEU A 118 -3.00 -2.99 -0.27
CA LEU A 118 -2.51 -1.76 -0.88
C LEU A 118 -2.79 -0.53 -0.03
N SER A 119 -3.98 -0.44 0.56
CA SER A 119 -4.33 0.63 1.49
C SER A 119 -3.41 0.59 2.71
N ARG A 120 -3.05 -0.60 3.20
CA ARG A 120 -2.04 -0.74 4.25
C ARG A 120 -0.65 -0.28 3.80
N ALA A 121 -0.23 -0.63 2.59
CA ALA A 121 1.03 -0.13 2.01
C ALA A 121 1.05 1.40 1.88
N LYS A 122 -0.10 2.05 1.63
CA LYS A 122 -0.21 3.51 1.60
C LYS A 122 -0.05 4.14 3.00
N LEU A 123 -0.52 3.46 4.04
CA LEU A 123 -0.41 3.91 5.43
C LEU A 123 0.98 3.72 6.04
N ASP A 124 1.67 2.61 5.70
CA ASP A 124 3.00 2.27 6.22
C ASP A 124 4.16 3.11 5.62
N GLY A 125 3.87 4.28 5.05
CA GLY A 125 4.88 5.20 4.49
C GLY A 125 4.95 5.25 2.95
N ARG A 126 4.06 4.54 2.25
CA ARG A 126 4.04 4.42 0.77
C ARG A 126 5.33 3.78 0.23
N ARG A 127 5.47 3.65 -1.10
CA ARG A 127 6.70 3.12 -1.73
C ARG A 127 7.09 1.71 -1.27
N CYS A 128 6.10 0.89 -0.94
CA CYS A 128 6.34 -0.43 -0.35
C CYS A 128 5.33 -1.46 -0.85
N VAL A 129 5.68 -2.72 -0.60
CA VAL A 129 4.85 -3.88 -0.91
C VAL A 129 4.23 -4.41 0.37
N ARG A 130 2.94 -4.76 0.32
CA ARG A 130 2.25 -5.48 1.39
C ARG A 130 1.46 -6.64 0.83
N THR A 131 1.54 -7.78 1.51
CA THR A 131 0.69 -8.95 1.23
C THR A 131 -0.46 -8.96 2.21
N PHE A 132 -1.67 -9.18 1.71
CA PHE A 132 -2.87 -9.31 2.51
C PHE A 132 -2.65 -10.35 3.61
N LYS A 133 -3.00 -9.95 4.83
CA LYS A 133 -3.17 -10.85 5.98
C LYS A 133 -4.56 -10.58 6.56
N PRO A 134 -5.28 -11.59 7.05
CA PRO A 134 -6.60 -11.40 7.66
C PRO A 134 -6.62 -10.28 8.72
N ASP A 135 -5.55 -10.17 9.51
CA ASP A 135 -5.44 -9.16 10.58
C ASP A 135 -5.33 -7.71 10.08
N MET A 136 -4.97 -7.49 8.81
CA MET A 136 -4.87 -6.15 8.23
C MET A 136 -6.23 -5.44 8.16
N ASP A 137 -7.32 -6.20 7.99
CA ASP A 137 -8.66 -5.64 7.90
C ASP A 137 -9.10 -5.09 9.27
N ALA A 138 -8.77 -5.79 10.36
CA ALA A 138 -9.05 -5.34 11.73
C ALA A 138 -8.24 -4.07 12.10
N GLU A 139 -6.95 -4.06 11.81
CA GLU A 139 -6.08 -2.91 12.12
C GLU A 139 -6.46 -1.67 11.29
N MET A 140 -6.80 -1.86 10.01
CA MET A 140 -7.26 -0.78 9.15
C MET A 140 -8.60 -0.21 9.63
N ARG A 141 -9.56 -1.06 9.99
CA ARG A 141 -10.84 -0.61 10.55
C ARG A 141 -10.64 0.16 11.85
N ALA A 142 -9.80 -0.34 12.75
CA ALA A 142 -9.48 0.36 14.00
C ALA A 142 -8.84 1.73 13.74
N ARG A 143 -7.95 1.83 12.75
CA ARG A 143 -7.32 3.09 12.33
C ARG A 143 -8.33 4.09 11.78
N VAL A 144 -9.21 3.64 10.87
CA VAL A 144 -10.26 4.49 10.28
C VAL A 144 -11.22 5.00 11.35
N LEU A 145 -11.60 4.14 12.30
CA LEU A 145 -12.42 4.54 13.44
C LEU A 145 -11.70 5.58 14.30
N LEU A 146 -10.43 5.35 14.64
CA LEU A 146 -9.64 6.31 15.41
C LEU A 146 -9.51 7.66 14.70
N GLU A 147 -9.26 7.69 13.39
CA GLU A 147 -9.16 8.94 12.63
C GLU A 147 -10.49 9.70 12.60
N ARG A 148 -11.61 8.99 12.46
CA ARG A 148 -12.94 9.57 12.56
C ARG A 148 -13.17 10.16 13.96
N ASP A 149 -12.86 9.38 14.99
CA ASP A 149 -13.09 9.77 16.39
C ASP A 149 -12.20 10.96 16.78
N LEU A 150 -10.93 11.00 16.35
CA LEU A 150 -10.04 12.14 16.52
C LEU A 150 -10.55 13.40 15.81
N ARG A 151 -11.03 13.28 14.57
CA ARG A 151 -11.61 14.42 13.85
C ARG A 151 -12.84 14.96 14.57
N GLN A 152 -13.68 14.08 15.09
CA GLN A 152 -14.83 14.48 15.90
C GLN A 152 -14.39 15.15 17.21
N ALA A 153 -13.41 14.58 17.92
CA ALA A 153 -12.89 15.13 19.16
C ALA A 153 -12.33 16.55 18.97
N LEU A 154 -11.57 16.77 17.89
CA LEU A 154 -11.07 18.11 17.55
C LEU A 154 -12.22 19.09 17.22
N ALA A 155 -13.24 18.64 16.49
CA ALA A 155 -14.40 19.47 16.16
C ALA A 155 -15.28 19.81 17.39
N GLN A 156 -15.12 19.05 18.48
CA GLN A 156 -15.85 19.20 19.74
C GLN A 156 -14.99 19.79 20.85
N ASP A 157 -13.78 20.27 20.55
CA ASP A 157 -12.79 20.76 21.53
C ASP A 157 -12.54 19.76 22.69
N ALA A 158 -12.67 18.47 22.40
CA ALA A 158 -12.55 17.39 23.39
C ALA A 158 -11.09 17.00 23.69
N VAL A 159 -10.13 17.46 22.88
CA VAL A 159 -8.70 17.31 23.15
C VAL A 159 -8.23 18.48 24.01
N VAL A 160 -7.88 18.21 25.26
CA VAL A 160 -7.59 19.27 26.25
C VAL A 160 -6.15 19.19 26.78
N PRO A 161 -5.53 20.34 27.12
CA PRO A 161 -4.19 20.35 27.68
C PRO A 161 -4.21 19.91 29.16
N HIS A 162 -3.41 18.91 29.48
CA HIS A 162 -3.04 18.57 30.85
C HIS A 162 -1.63 19.07 31.14
N TYR A 163 -1.36 19.47 32.38
CA TYR A 163 -0.06 19.99 32.78
C TYR A 163 0.61 19.06 33.78
N GLN A 164 1.76 18.51 33.39
CA GLN A 164 2.57 17.68 34.27
C GLN A 164 3.69 18.52 34.90
N PRO A 165 3.77 18.63 36.24
CA PRO A 165 4.83 19.40 36.90
C PRO A 165 6.22 18.81 36.65
N LEU A 166 7.18 19.68 36.37
CA LEU A 166 8.60 19.36 36.32
C LEU A 166 9.26 19.88 37.60
N VAL A 167 9.93 18.99 38.34
CA VAL A 167 10.60 19.31 39.60
C VAL A 167 12.10 19.10 39.48
N ASP A 168 12.88 20.04 40.00
CA ASP A 168 14.31 19.89 40.13
C ASP A 168 14.62 18.87 41.24
N LEU A 169 15.36 17.80 40.92
CA LEU A 169 15.58 16.70 41.86
C LEU A 169 16.53 17.04 43.01
N ARG A 170 17.35 18.10 42.89
CA ARG A 170 18.32 18.49 43.92
C ARG A 170 17.69 19.41 44.96
N SER A 171 16.88 20.35 44.50
CA SER A 171 16.26 21.40 45.32
C SER A 171 14.80 21.11 45.66
N GLY A 172 14.14 20.20 44.94
CA GLY A 172 12.70 19.95 45.05
C GLY A 172 11.83 21.07 44.50
N ALA A 173 12.43 22.10 43.89
CA ALA A 173 11.70 23.25 43.38
C ALA A 173 10.91 22.90 42.12
N LEU A 174 9.70 23.46 42.00
CA LEU A 174 8.93 23.44 40.75
C LEU A 174 9.64 24.31 39.71
N VAL A 175 10.07 23.71 38.60
CA VAL A 175 10.82 24.40 37.54
C VAL A 175 10.00 24.62 36.26
N GLY A 176 8.84 23.98 36.14
CA GLY A 176 7.94 24.21 35.01
C GLY A 176 6.83 23.18 34.91
N PHE A 177 6.16 23.18 33.76
CA PHE A 177 5.15 22.20 33.41
C PHE A 177 5.35 21.73 31.96
N GLU A 178 5.17 20.44 31.73
CA GLU A 178 4.99 19.88 30.40
C GLU A 178 3.50 19.86 30.06
N MET A 179 3.13 20.34 28.87
CA MET A 179 1.75 20.28 28.37
C MET A 179 1.55 18.99 27.58
N LEU A 180 0.57 18.19 27.98
CA LEU A 180 0.22 16.91 27.37
C LEU A 180 -1.22 16.98 26.84
N ALA A 181 -1.40 16.79 25.54
CA ALA A 181 -2.72 16.63 24.96
C ALA A 181 -3.36 15.32 25.49
N ARG A 182 -4.63 15.39 25.87
CA ARG A 182 -5.44 14.25 26.31
C ARG A 182 -6.74 14.19 25.53
#